data_AF-A0A6L6XJ22-F1
#
_entry.id   AF-A0A6L6XJ22-F1
#
_cell.length_a   1.000
_cell.length_b   1.000
_cell.length_c   1.000
_cell.angle_alpha   90.00
_cell.angle_beta   90.00
_cell.angle_gamma   90.00
#
_symmetry.space_group_name_H-M   'P 1'
#
loop_
_entity.id
_entity.type
_entity.pdbx_description
1 polymer ?
#
loop_
_entity_poly.entity_id
_entity_poly.type
_entity_poly.pdbx_seq_one_letter_code
_entity_poly.pdbx_strand_id
1 'polypeptide(L)'
;MGTGDVSITEIRQPEELLAFIKDNEISIVMTDKEAEMLLGYMEGHDYVVGFAEGRLYRGDLDDVPGEIVWDDDFSVDDLIDTVCEWNYELILDMDAERQNPKDMVDFSNKQSKYESLKQEEAVLDKLFDQTKYRAGIEKLAEELANQFIQNLNQKGLDSSVKQLVSDIRQPAISGKAR
;
A
#
# COMPACT_ATOMS: atom_id res chain seq x y z
N MET A 1 26.07 -12.79 6.95
CA MET A 1 26.16 -14.02 6.11
C MET A 1 26.01 -13.52 4.69
N GLY A 2 26.94 -13.85 3.80
CA GLY A 2 26.95 -13.29 2.45
C GLY A 2 25.64 -13.60 1.75
N THR A 3 24.98 -12.56 1.24
CA THR A 3 23.98 -12.71 0.20
C THR A 3 24.68 -13.45 -0.95
N GLY A 4 24.19 -14.62 -1.31
CA GLY A 4 24.53 -15.15 -2.63
C GLY A 4 24.14 -14.10 -3.66
N ASP A 5 24.86 -14.02 -4.79
CA ASP A 5 24.42 -13.22 -5.94
C ASP A 5 23.07 -13.77 -6.42
N VAL A 6 22.00 -13.31 -5.81
CA VAL A 6 20.64 -13.55 -6.24
C VAL A 6 20.46 -12.66 -7.47
N SER A 7 20.42 -13.28 -8.65
CA SER A 7 20.20 -12.56 -9.91
C SER A 7 18.75 -12.09 -9.97
N ILE A 8 18.49 -10.88 -9.49
CA ILE A 8 17.17 -10.25 -9.53
C ILE A 8 16.84 -9.86 -10.97
N THR A 9 15.64 -10.25 -11.42
CA THR A 9 15.10 -9.86 -12.71
C THR A 9 14.08 -8.74 -12.48
N GLU A 10 14.32 -7.57 -13.06
CA GLU A 10 13.36 -6.46 -13.02
C GLU A 10 12.03 -6.84 -13.70
N ILE A 11 10.93 -6.38 -13.11
CA ILE A 11 9.59 -6.43 -13.68
C ILE A 11 9.35 -5.10 -14.38
N ARG A 12 9.29 -5.13 -15.70
CA ARG A 12 9.13 -3.94 -16.55
C ARG A 12 7.78 -3.88 -17.22
N GLN A 13 7.05 -5.00 -17.26
CA GLN A 13 5.76 -5.08 -17.94
C GLN A 13 4.69 -5.65 -17.01
N PRO A 14 3.42 -5.24 -17.15
CA PRO A 14 2.32 -5.75 -16.35
C PRO A 14 2.20 -7.28 -16.37
N GLU A 15 2.45 -7.90 -17.52
CA GLU A 15 2.35 -9.35 -17.69
C GLU A 15 3.39 -10.11 -16.86
N GLU A 16 4.55 -9.50 -16.59
CA GLU A 16 5.60 -10.08 -15.76
C GLU A 16 5.19 -10.08 -14.28
N LEU A 17 4.56 -9.01 -13.80
CA LEU A 17 3.99 -8.95 -12.44
C LEU A 17 2.86 -9.99 -12.27
N LEU A 18 1.98 -10.08 -13.26
CA LEU A 18 0.88 -11.05 -13.25
C LEU A 18 1.38 -12.49 -13.31
N ALA A 19 2.41 -12.76 -14.12
CA ALA A 19 3.07 -14.06 -14.15
C ALA A 19 3.69 -14.40 -12.80
N PHE A 20 4.39 -13.45 -12.16
CA PHE A 20 4.95 -13.65 -10.82
C PHE A 20 3.87 -13.98 -9.78
N ILE A 21 2.77 -13.22 -9.74
CA ILE A 21 1.64 -13.46 -8.83
C ILE A 21 1.08 -14.87 -9.02
N LYS A 22 0.87 -15.27 -10.28
CA LYS A 22 0.32 -16.57 -10.63
C LYS A 22 1.27 -17.72 -10.29
N ASP A 23 2.54 -17.61 -10.66
CA ASP A 23 3.53 -18.67 -10.49
C ASP A 23 3.88 -18.92 -9.03
N ASN A 24 3.66 -17.92 -8.16
CA ASN A 24 3.86 -18.01 -6.71
C ASN A 24 2.56 -18.20 -5.92
N GLU A 25 1.44 -18.51 -6.58
CA GLU A 25 0.14 -18.78 -5.97
C GLU A 25 -0.35 -17.66 -5.02
N ILE A 26 0.01 -16.41 -5.31
CA ILE A 26 -0.40 -15.24 -4.54
C ILE A 26 -1.89 -15.00 -4.79
N SER A 27 -2.66 -14.81 -3.71
CA SER A 27 -4.14 -14.74 -3.76
C SER A 27 -4.71 -13.42 -4.30
N ILE A 28 -3.85 -12.53 -4.78
CA ILE A 28 -4.24 -11.21 -5.30
C ILE A 28 -4.60 -11.34 -6.78
N VAL A 29 -5.77 -10.85 -7.14
CA VAL A 29 -6.25 -10.80 -8.52
C VAL A 29 -6.28 -9.35 -8.97
N MET A 30 -5.58 -9.08 -10.07
CA MET A 30 -5.56 -7.77 -10.72
C MET A 30 -5.50 -7.93 -12.25
N THR A 31 -5.89 -6.88 -12.96
CA THR A 31 -5.84 -6.75 -14.42
C THR A 31 -4.50 -6.17 -14.88
N ASP A 32 -4.20 -6.29 -16.18
CA ASP A 32 -3.00 -5.67 -16.78
C ASP A 32 -2.92 -4.16 -16.50
N LYS A 33 -4.06 -3.45 -16.53
CA LYS A 33 -4.12 -2.01 -16.23
C LYS A 33 -3.84 -1.66 -14.77
N GLU A 34 -4.29 -2.52 -13.86
CA GLU A 34 -4.02 -2.36 -12.43
C GLU A 34 -2.55 -2.61 -12.13
N ALA A 35 -1.96 -3.65 -12.73
CA ALA A 35 -0.53 -3.92 -12.66
C ALA A 35 0.30 -2.79 -13.30
N GLU A 36 -0.10 -2.28 -14.46
CA GLU A 36 0.53 -1.11 -15.12
C GLU A 36 0.50 0.12 -14.21
N MET A 37 -0.64 0.38 -13.56
CA MET A 37 -0.77 1.46 -12.60
C MET A 37 0.21 1.30 -11.44
N LEU A 38 0.26 0.13 -10.79
CA LEU A 38 1.20 -0.12 -9.68
C LEU A 38 2.66 0.10 -10.11
N LEU A 39 3.06 -0.46 -11.25
CA LEU A 39 4.43 -0.28 -11.77
C LEU A 39 4.74 1.18 -12.12
N GLY A 40 3.77 1.91 -12.68
CA GLY A 40 3.91 3.34 -12.97
C GLY A 40 4.07 4.21 -11.73
N TYR A 41 3.43 3.84 -10.61
CA TYR A 41 3.68 4.49 -9.33
C TYR A 41 5.10 4.23 -8.83
N MET A 42 5.60 2.99 -8.92
CA MET A 42 6.98 2.67 -8.54
C MET A 42 7.98 3.52 -9.35
N GLU A 43 7.84 3.52 -10.69
CA GLU A 43 8.72 4.31 -11.57
C GLU A 43 8.62 5.80 -11.26
N GLY A 44 7.41 6.33 -11.03
CA GLY A 44 7.18 7.74 -10.71
C GLY A 44 7.74 8.21 -9.37
N HIS A 45 8.14 7.28 -8.49
CA HIS A 45 8.74 7.54 -7.18
C HIS A 45 10.19 7.05 -7.10
N ASP A 46 10.86 6.85 -8.24
CA ASP A 46 12.26 6.40 -8.34
C ASP A 46 12.50 4.98 -7.77
N TYR A 47 11.50 4.10 -7.91
CA TYR A 47 11.61 2.69 -7.56
C TYR A 47 11.33 1.76 -8.76
N VAL A 48 11.84 0.55 -8.65
CA VAL A 48 11.49 -0.59 -9.52
C VAL A 48 11.07 -1.78 -8.69
N VAL A 49 10.43 -2.75 -9.34
CA VAL A 49 10.12 -4.04 -8.74
C VAL A 49 10.93 -5.10 -9.47
N GLY A 50 11.42 -6.09 -8.74
CA GLY A 50 12.12 -7.24 -9.30
C GLY A 50 11.67 -8.52 -8.63
N PHE A 51 12.05 -9.65 -9.21
CA PHE A 51 11.82 -10.95 -8.61
C PHE A 51 13.04 -11.86 -8.71
N ALA A 52 13.19 -12.72 -7.71
CA ALA A 52 14.12 -13.82 -7.72
C ALA A 52 13.68 -14.89 -6.72
N GLU A 53 13.91 -16.16 -7.04
CA GLU A 53 13.65 -17.29 -6.12
C GLU A 53 12.23 -17.30 -5.51
N GLY A 54 11.24 -16.86 -6.28
CA GLY A 54 9.83 -16.79 -5.84
C GLY A 54 9.53 -15.64 -4.86
N ARG A 55 10.45 -14.70 -4.71
CA ARG A 55 10.29 -13.49 -3.89
C ARG A 55 10.24 -12.25 -4.76
N LEU A 56 9.50 -11.26 -4.29
CA LEU A 56 9.49 -9.92 -4.85
C LEU A 56 10.54 -9.08 -4.13
N TYR A 57 11.10 -8.11 -4.86
CA TYR A 57 12.09 -7.18 -4.36
C TYR A 57 11.68 -5.78 -4.79
N ARG A 58 11.91 -4.79 -3.93
CA ARG A 58 11.85 -3.38 -4.29
C ARG A 58 13.25 -2.87 -4.54
N GLY A 59 13.47 -2.21 -5.67
CA GLY A 59 14.75 -1.60 -6.02
C GLY A 59 14.65 -0.09 -5.93
N ASP A 60 15.49 0.52 -5.10
CA ASP A 60 15.65 1.98 -5.00
C ASP A 60 16.66 2.46 -6.05
N LEU A 61 16.28 3.47 -6.85
CA LEU A 61 17.12 4.04 -7.91
C LEU A 61 17.87 5.32 -7.48
N ASP A 62 17.51 5.92 -6.34
CA ASP A 62 18.05 7.21 -5.87
C ASP A 62 19.06 7.05 -4.71
N ASP A 63 19.07 5.92 -4.00
CA ASP A 63 19.99 5.71 -2.86
C ASP A 63 21.48 5.73 -3.27
N VAL A 64 21.84 5.00 -4.34
CA VAL A 64 23.22 4.93 -4.84
C VAL A 64 23.29 5.26 -6.33
N PRO A 65 24.06 6.30 -6.74
CA PRO A 65 24.13 6.71 -8.14
C PRO A 65 24.57 5.60 -9.09
N GLY A 66 23.65 5.20 -9.98
CA GLY A 66 23.90 4.19 -11.01
C GLY A 66 23.79 2.74 -10.53
N GLU A 67 23.32 2.51 -9.31
CA GLU A 67 23.07 1.18 -8.74
C GLU A 67 21.61 1.07 -8.29
N ILE A 68 21.04 -0.12 -8.39
CA ILE A 68 19.72 -0.43 -7.82
C ILE A 68 19.95 -1.08 -6.46
N VAL A 69 19.45 -0.44 -5.40
CA VAL A 69 19.55 -0.98 -4.04
C VAL A 69 18.30 -1.81 -3.75
N TRP A 70 18.47 -3.12 -3.64
CA TRP A 70 17.36 -4.06 -3.49
C TRP A 70 17.04 -4.36 -2.02
N ASP A 71 15.75 -4.30 -1.71
CA ASP A 71 15.16 -4.70 -0.44
C ASP A 71 14.60 -6.13 -0.54
N ASP A 72 15.01 -7.02 0.37
CA ASP A 72 14.69 -8.46 0.36
C ASP A 72 13.46 -8.84 1.20
N ASP A 73 12.82 -7.88 1.85
CA ASP A 73 11.57 -8.04 2.61
C ASP A 73 10.41 -7.26 1.95
N PHE A 74 10.11 -7.60 0.69
CA PHE A 74 9.04 -6.96 -0.08
C PHE A 74 8.08 -7.99 -0.68
N SER A 75 6.78 -7.80 -0.48
CA SER A 75 5.71 -8.66 -1.01
C SER A 75 4.76 -7.88 -1.91
N VAL A 76 3.88 -8.60 -2.63
CA VAL A 76 2.84 -7.95 -3.46
C VAL A 76 1.86 -7.16 -2.60
N ASP A 77 1.59 -7.61 -1.36
CA ASP A 77 0.84 -6.83 -0.38
C ASP A 77 1.51 -5.48 -0.09
N ASP A 78 2.85 -5.48 0.07
CA ASP A 78 3.63 -4.28 0.40
C ASP A 78 3.72 -3.34 -0.80
N LEU A 79 3.79 -3.87 -2.01
CA LEU A 79 3.67 -3.09 -3.25
C LEU A 79 2.33 -2.32 -3.30
N ILE A 80 1.22 -3.01 -3.02
CA ILE A 80 -0.10 -2.37 -3.02
C ILE A 80 -0.20 -1.32 -1.91
N ASP A 81 0.21 -1.66 -0.69
CA ASP A 81 0.20 -0.76 0.47
C ASP A 81 1.02 0.52 0.20
N THR A 82 2.25 0.36 -0.30
CA THR A 82 3.13 1.48 -0.67
C THR A 82 2.49 2.40 -1.71
N VAL A 83 1.88 1.82 -2.75
CA VAL A 83 1.21 2.62 -3.79
C VAL A 83 -0.05 3.32 -3.25
N CYS A 84 -0.80 2.68 -2.34
CA CYS A 84 -1.91 3.33 -1.63
C CYS A 84 -1.44 4.56 -0.85
N GLU A 85 -0.32 4.45 -0.13
CA GLU A 85 0.27 5.56 0.63
C GLU A 85 0.62 6.73 -0.28
N TRP A 86 1.34 6.48 -1.37
CA TRP A 86 1.71 7.53 -2.33
C TRP A 86 0.51 8.15 -3.04
N ASN A 87 -0.48 7.35 -3.45
CA ASN A 87 -1.70 7.89 -4.03
C ASN A 87 -2.41 8.83 -3.05
N TYR A 88 -2.49 8.45 -1.77
CA TYR A 88 -3.07 9.29 -0.73
C TYR A 88 -2.31 10.61 -0.54
N GLU A 89 -0.97 10.56 -0.45
CA GLU A 89 -0.14 11.76 -0.36
C GLU A 89 -0.34 12.70 -1.55
N LEU A 90 -0.33 12.16 -2.78
CA LEU A 90 -0.57 12.94 -3.99
C LEU A 90 -1.98 13.55 -4.02
N ILE A 91 -3.00 12.86 -3.51
CA ILE A 91 -4.36 13.41 -3.38
C ILE A 91 -4.36 14.61 -2.43
N LEU A 92 -3.69 14.51 -1.28
CA LEU A 92 -3.61 15.59 -0.30
C LEU A 92 -2.88 16.81 -0.86
N ASP A 93 -1.74 16.60 -1.51
CA ASP A 93 -0.97 17.66 -2.14
C ASP A 93 -1.79 18.35 -3.24
N MET A 94 -2.45 17.57 -4.10
CA MET A 94 -3.25 18.12 -5.18
C MET A 94 -4.52 18.82 -4.68
N ASP A 95 -5.10 18.36 -3.57
CA ASP A 95 -6.20 19.04 -2.90
C ASP A 95 -5.77 20.40 -2.32
N ALA A 96 -4.57 20.50 -1.76
CA ALA A 96 -4.01 21.76 -1.29
C ALA A 96 -3.70 22.71 -2.47
N GLU A 97 -3.08 22.19 -3.54
CA GLU A 97 -2.69 22.98 -4.70
C GLU A 97 -3.88 23.56 -5.48
N ARG A 98 -4.97 22.81 -5.60
CA ARG A 98 -6.18 23.27 -6.31
C ARG A 98 -6.95 24.34 -5.54
N GLN A 99 -6.72 24.49 -4.24
CA GLN A 99 -7.33 25.56 -3.43
C GLN A 99 -6.69 26.93 -3.69
N ASN A 100 -5.48 26.96 -4.28
CA ASN A 100 -4.76 28.20 -4.59
C ASN A 100 -4.24 28.20 -6.05
N PRO A 101 -5.13 28.19 -7.06
CA PRO A 101 -4.73 28.13 -8.45
C PRO A 101 -4.22 29.49 -8.95
N LYS A 102 -3.27 29.46 -9.89
CA LYS A 102 -2.73 30.68 -10.52
C LYS A 102 -3.77 31.35 -11.44
N ASP A 103 -4.54 30.53 -12.15
CA ASP A 103 -5.61 30.93 -13.05
C ASP A 103 -6.61 29.76 -13.25
N MET A 104 -7.62 29.96 -14.08
CA MET A 104 -8.65 28.94 -14.35
C MET A 104 -8.11 27.71 -15.08
N VAL A 105 -7.05 27.85 -15.86
CA VAL A 105 -6.43 26.72 -16.58
C VAL A 105 -5.64 25.87 -15.60
N ASP A 106 -4.86 26.49 -14.72
CA ASP A 106 -4.15 25.85 -13.62
C ASP A 106 -5.12 25.10 -12.70
N PHE A 107 -6.25 25.74 -12.32
CA PHE A 107 -7.31 25.07 -11.56
C PHE A 107 -7.85 23.85 -12.29
N SER A 108 -8.20 23.98 -13.57
CA SER A 108 -8.76 22.88 -14.37
C SER A 108 -7.80 21.70 -14.48
N ASN A 109 -6.51 21.96 -14.67
CA ASN A 109 -5.49 20.92 -14.75
C ASN A 109 -5.32 20.19 -13.41
N LYS A 110 -5.23 20.92 -12.30
CA LYS A 110 -5.12 20.35 -10.95
C LYS A 110 -6.37 19.57 -10.56
N GLN A 111 -7.55 20.10 -10.86
CA GLN A 111 -8.82 19.42 -10.62
C GLN A 111 -8.90 18.10 -11.42
N SER A 112 -8.47 18.11 -12.68
CA SER A 112 -8.45 16.89 -13.50
C SER A 112 -7.47 15.84 -12.95
N LYS A 113 -6.29 16.27 -12.48
CA LYS A 113 -5.32 15.36 -11.86
C LYS A 113 -5.83 14.81 -10.54
N TYR A 114 -6.42 15.65 -9.68
CA TYR A 114 -7.08 15.23 -8.44
C TYR A 114 -8.16 14.17 -8.71
N GLU A 115 -9.03 14.40 -9.69
CA GLU A 115 -10.08 13.44 -10.07
C GLU A 115 -9.51 12.12 -10.58
N SER A 116 -8.42 12.15 -11.36
CA SER A 116 -7.70 10.93 -11.79
C SER A 116 -7.19 10.16 -10.57
N LEU A 117 -6.52 10.84 -9.63
CA LEU A 117 -5.99 10.21 -8.43
C LEU A 117 -7.09 9.59 -7.57
N LYS A 118 -8.27 10.23 -7.46
CA LYS A 118 -9.45 9.66 -6.77
C LYS A 118 -10.03 8.44 -7.49
N GLN A 119 -9.91 8.36 -8.82
CA GLN A 119 -10.32 7.17 -9.57
C GLN A 119 -9.34 6.03 -9.34
N GLU A 120 -8.05 6.33 -9.31
CA GLU A 120 -6.98 5.38 -8.97
C GLU A 120 -7.13 4.88 -7.53
N GLU A 121 -7.44 5.76 -6.56
CA GLU A 121 -7.74 5.38 -5.17
C GLU A 121 -8.84 4.31 -5.09
N ALA A 122 -9.94 4.47 -5.85
CA ALA A 122 -11.04 3.50 -5.86
C ALA A 122 -10.67 2.14 -6.47
N VAL A 123 -9.60 2.09 -7.29
CA VAL A 123 -9.01 0.85 -7.79
C VAL A 123 -8.09 0.24 -6.74
N LEU A 124 -7.22 1.07 -6.15
CA LEU A 124 -6.30 0.70 -5.08
C LEU A 124 -7.03 0.15 -3.86
N ASP A 125 -8.17 0.73 -3.46
CA ASP A 125 -9.03 0.22 -2.38
C ASP A 125 -9.42 -1.26 -2.60
N LYS A 126 -9.75 -1.63 -3.85
CA LYS A 126 -10.13 -3.02 -4.18
C LYS A 126 -8.94 -3.98 -4.21
N LEU A 127 -7.77 -3.47 -4.56
CA LEU A 127 -6.53 -4.25 -4.50
C LEU A 127 -6.11 -4.44 -3.03
N PHE A 128 -6.18 -3.37 -2.25
CA PHE A 128 -5.88 -3.36 -0.83
C PHE A 128 -6.79 -4.30 -0.04
N ASP A 129 -8.06 -4.41 -0.43
CA ASP A 129 -9.01 -5.34 0.20
C ASP A 129 -8.61 -6.82 0.10
N GLN A 130 -7.74 -7.16 -0.86
CA GLN A 130 -7.22 -8.52 -1.04
C GLN A 130 -5.94 -8.77 -0.23
N THR A 131 -5.38 -7.74 0.41
CA THR A 131 -4.11 -7.84 1.12
C THR A 131 -4.26 -8.46 2.50
N LYS A 132 -3.14 -9.01 3.01
CA LYS A 132 -3.00 -9.44 4.40
C LYS A 132 -3.30 -8.31 5.40
N TYR A 133 -3.10 -7.05 5.01
CA TYR A 133 -3.33 -5.87 5.85
C TYR A 133 -4.81 -5.63 6.10
N ARG A 134 -5.66 -5.73 5.06
CA ARG A 134 -7.12 -5.66 5.23
C ARG A 134 -7.63 -6.76 6.16
N ALA A 135 -7.20 -8.00 5.95
CA ALA A 135 -7.57 -9.11 6.82
C ALA A 135 -7.14 -8.88 8.29
N GLY A 136 -5.96 -8.27 8.49
CA GLY A 136 -5.49 -7.85 9.82
C GLY A 136 -6.39 -6.80 10.47
N ILE A 137 -6.83 -5.79 9.71
CA ILE A 137 -7.75 -4.74 10.18
C ILE A 137 -9.11 -5.33 10.58
N GLU A 138 -9.66 -6.22 9.77
CA GLU A 138 -10.96 -6.87 10.07
C GLU A 138 -10.88 -7.70 11.34
N LYS A 139 -9.82 -8.51 11.48
CA LYS A 139 -9.59 -9.30 12.69
C LYS A 139 -9.45 -8.41 13.93
N LEU A 140 -8.69 -7.32 13.84
CA LEU A 140 -8.55 -6.37 14.94
C LEU A 140 -9.91 -5.73 15.30
N ALA A 141 -10.69 -5.33 14.29
CA ALA A 141 -12.02 -4.76 14.50
C ALA A 141 -12.97 -5.76 15.19
N GLU A 142 -12.95 -7.03 14.79
CA GLU A 142 -13.70 -8.10 15.45
C GLU A 142 -13.25 -8.31 16.90
N GLU A 143 -11.95 -8.34 17.15
CA GLU A 143 -11.39 -8.46 18.50
C GLU A 143 -11.83 -7.30 19.40
N LEU A 144 -11.71 -6.05 18.92
CA LEU A 144 -12.17 -4.86 19.64
C LEU A 144 -13.68 -4.89 19.91
N ALA A 145 -14.49 -5.29 18.93
CA ALA A 145 -15.94 -5.40 19.07
C ALA A 145 -16.33 -6.46 20.10
N ASN A 146 -15.70 -7.65 20.04
CA ASN A 146 -15.95 -8.74 20.98
C ASN A 146 -15.55 -8.35 22.41
N GLN A 147 -14.39 -7.70 22.58
CA GLN A 147 -13.94 -7.19 23.88
C GLN A 147 -14.89 -6.12 24.42
N PHE A 148 -15.36 -5.21 23.56
CA PHE A 148 -16.34 -4.19 23.95
C PHE A 148 -17.65 -4.82 24.44
N ILE A 149 -18.22 -5.78 23.70
CA ILE A 149 -19.45 -6.49 24.07
C ILE A 149 -19.27 -7.25 25.40
N GLN A 150 -18.14 -7.93 25.60
CA GLN A 150 -17.84 -8.62 26.85
C GLN A 150 -17.74 -7.64 28.03
N ASN A 151 -17.02 -6.53 27.85
CA ASN A 151 -16.89 -5.51 28.88
C ASN A 151 -18.24 -4.84 29.18
N LEU A 152 -19.10 -4.62 28.18
CA LEU A 152 -20.44 -4.08 28.38
C LEU A 152 -21.26 -4.96 29.31
N ASN A 153 -21.22 -6.27 29.06
CA ASN A 153 -21.95 -7.27 29.84
C ASN A 153 -21.42 -7.42 31.28
N GLN A 154 -20.15 -7.11 31.53
CA GLN A 154 -19.49 -7.33 32.83
C GLN A 154 -19.33 -6.06 33.69
N LYS A 155 -19.04 -4.92 33.06
CA LYS A 155 -18.50 -3.70 33.70
C LYS A 155 -19.31 -2.43 33.38
N GLY A 156 -20.33 -2.54 32.52
CA GLY A 156 -21.16 -1.41 32.10
C GLY A 156 -20.52 -0.51 31.03
N LEU A 157 -21.32 0.43 30.52
CA LEU A 157 -21.01 1.25 29.34
C LEU A 157 -19.73 2.08 29.50
N ASP A 158 -19.62 2.87 30.58
CA ASP A 158 -18.51 3.82 30.77
C ASP A 158 -17.13 3.13 30.81
N SER A 159 -17.04 1.99 31.48
CA SER A 159 -15.80 1.21 31.58
C SER A 159 -15.40 0.62 30.22
N SER A 160 -16.40 0.17 29.45
CA SER A 160 -16.21 -0.46 28.14
C SER A 160 -15.74 0.56 27.10
N VAL A 161 -16.32 1.76 27.11
CA VAL A 161 -15.90 2.87 26.23
C VAL A 161 -14.49 3.32 26.55
N LYS A 162 -14.13 3.46 27.84
CA LYS A 162 -12.77 3.85 28.24
C LYS A 162 -11.71 2.84 27.78
N GLN A 163 -12.00 1.54 27.88
CA GLN A 163 -11.09 0.49 27.45
C GLN A 163 -10.91 0.50 25.92
N LEU A 164 -12.02 0.55 25.17
CA LEU A 164 -11.98 0.62 23.70
C LEU A 164 -11.16 1.83 23.19
N VAL A 165 -11.33 3.00 23.80
CA VAL A 165 -10.55 4.20 23.44
C VAL A 165 -9.05 4.01 23.72
N SER A 166 -8.70 3.28 24.78
CA SER A 166 -7.31 2.96 25.09
C SER A 166 -6.71 2.03 24.04
N ASP A 167 -7.45 0.98 23.67
CA ASP A 167 -6.97 -0.07 22.76
C ASP A 167 -6.80 0.46 21.32
N ILE A 168 -7.64 1.41 20.89
CA ILE A 168 -7.47 2.10 19.59
C ILE A 168 -6.22 3.00 19.59
N ARG A 169 -5.90 3.65 20.72
CA ARG A 169 -4.74 4.55 20.84
C ARG A 169 -3.41 3.83 21.02
N GLN A 170 -3.45 2.56 21.40
CA GLN A 170 -2.29 1.67 21.44
C GLN A 170 -2.56 0.52 20.48
N PRO A 171 -2.45 0.74 19.16
CA PRO A 171 -2.55 -0.38 18.24
C PRO A 171 -1.48 -1.39 18.63
N ALA A 172 -1.89 -2.61 18.99
CA ALA A 172 -1.00 -3.76 18.97
C ALA A 172 -0.73 -4.17 17.52
N ILE A 173 -0.34 -3.21 16.67
CA ILE A 173 0.18 -3.51 15.34
C ILE A 173 1.63 -3.90 15.58
N SER A 174 1.84 -5.18 15.86
CA SER A 174 3.12 -5.86 15.71
C SER A 174 3.44 -5.98 14.20
N GLY A 175 3.53 -4.85 13.51
CA GLY A 175 4.23 -4.72 12.25
C GLY A 175 5.41 -3.82 12.56
N LYS A 176 6.57 -4.41 12.81
CA LYS A 176 7.81 -3.63 12.92
C LYS A 176 8.05 -3.05 11.53
N ALA A 177 7.65 -1.82 11.30
CA ALA A 177 8.31 -0.98 10.30
C ALA A 177 9.78 -0.89 10.72
N ARG A 178 10.63 -1.51 9.93
CA ARG A 178 12.07 -1.29 9.89
C ARG A 178 12.47 -1.13 8.44
#